data_AF-A0A937ITR1-F1
#
_entry.id   AF-A0A937ITR1-F1
#
_cell.length_a   1.000
_cell.length_b   1.000
_cell.length_c   1.000
_cell.angle_alpha   90.00
_cell.angle_beta   90.00
_cell.angle_gamma   90.00
#
_symmetry.space_group_name_H-M   'P 1'
#
loop_
_entity.id
_entity.type
_entity.pdbx_description
1 polymer ?
#
loop_
_entity_poly.entity_id
_entity_poly.type
_entity_poly.pdbx_seq_one_letter_code
_entity_poly.pdbx_strand_id
1 'polypeptide(L)'
;MAYYFVEDIKNNVIERDFGFSKSVIIQNTKDWTRKESDMGNSGHASNLDLFSGHIKYKKGKCSPEAIKMFDSLCLAIKAGNSKKLLSFFDMTYMSKFLALASVFNDPHWLSGDNLKLVYRLETKKFYPIYRSETWGLELPEDKRKSAQGFKFNSFPNFNNYLFNSDEAYLDVETLMIFKTLLMNNNFRALRDVELQKIINDKKILINDLKLIRDSNRNVLLFDDKFRRRLFNYQVKLQNNLINSTLNKADKYIHYNHIYGSINKKNQNVKIAFDAFSPVRVIFKDLLDTTIVGIEFDKNLFFENNT
;
A
#
# COMPACT_ATOMS: atom_id res chain seq x y z
N MET A 1 11.86 8.92 -30.00
CA MET A 1 11.22 7.95 -29.09
C MET A 1 12.23 7.56 -28.03
N ALA A 2 11.95 7.86 -26.77
CA ALA A 2 12.77 7.46 -25.64
C ALA A 2 12.38 6.05 -25.18
N TYR A 3 13.35 5.23 -24.82
CA TYR A 3 13.12 3.89 -24.28
C TYR A 3 13.61 3.82 -22.84
N TYR A 4 12.81 3.19 -21.98
CA TYR A 4 13.20 2.83 -20.62
C TYR A 4 13.31 1.30 -20.56
N PHE A 5 14.53 0.80 -20.40
CA PHE A 5 14.77 -0.63 -20.30
C PHE A 5 14.53 -1.08 -18.86
N VAL A 6 13.56 -1.97 -18.68
CA VAL A 6 13.25 -2.60 -17.41
C VAL A 6 13.64 -4.07 -17.49
N GLU A 7 14.47 -4.53 -16.55
CA GLU A 7 14.73 -5.95 -16.42
C GLU A 7 13.47 -6.67 -15.94
N ASP A 8 13.00 -7.66 -16.72
CA ASP A 8 11.83 -8.44 -16.32
C ASP A 8 12.17 -9.27 -15.08
N ILE A 9 11.36 -9.15 -14.02
CA ILE A 9 11.58 -9.85 -12.76
C ILE A 9 11.26 -11.33 -12.97
N LYS A 10 12.32 -12.10 -13.20
CA LYS A 10 12.33 -13.55 -13.41
C LYS A 10 13.13 -14.22 -12.29
N ASN A 11 13.01 -15.54 -12.17
CA ASN A 11 13.66 -16.31 -11.09
C ASN A 11 15.17 -16.04 -10.97
N ASN A 12 15.90 -15.87 -12.08
CA ASN A 12 17.33 -15.56 -12.05
C ASN A 12 17.64 -14.18 -11.43
N VAL A 13 16.80 -13.17 -11.71
CA VAL A 13 16.91 -11.83 -11.11
C VAL A 13 16.59 -11.91 -9.62
N ILE A 14 15.54 -12.66 -9.28
CA ILE A 14 15.13 -12.86 -7.87
C ILE A 14 16.25 -13.55 -7.08
N GLU A 15 16.87 -14.59 -7.65
CA GLU A 15 17.98 -15.30 -7.03
C GLU A 15 19.22 -14.40 -6.88
N ARG A 16 19.59 -13.66 -7.94
CA ARG A 16 20.76 -12.76 -7.95
C ARG A 16 20.62 -11.63 -6.93
N ASP A 17 19.48 -10.94 -6.92
CA ASP A 17 19.32 -9.67 -6.20
C ASP A 17 18.75 -9.85 -4.78
N PHE A 18 17.99 -10.94 -4.56
CA PHE A 18 17.31 -11.19 -3.28
C PHE A 18 17.69 -12.53 -2.63
N GLY A 19 18.50 -13.36 -3.31
CA GLY A 19 18.96 -14.64 -2.77
C GLY A 19 17.85 -15.69 -2.64
N PHE A 20 16.73 -15.56 -3.34
CA PHE A 20 15.67 -16.59 -3.28
C PHE A 20 15.93 -17.69 -4.31
N SER A 21 16.67 -18.72 -3.89
CA SER A 21 16.99 -19.89 -4.72
C SER A 21 15.77 -20.67 -5.21
N LYS A 22 14.68 -20.71 -4.43
CA LYS A 22 13.44 -21.41 -4.81
C LYS A 22 12.24 -20.49 -4.65
N SER A 23 11.85 -19.85 -5.75
CA SER A 23 10.69 -18.97 -5.79
C SER A 23 9.76 -19.24 -6.97
N VAL A 24 8.48 -18.90 -6.78
CA VAL A 24 7.44 -18.93 -7.82
C VAL A 24 6.80 -17.55 -7.92
N ILE A 25 6.67 -17.02 -9.14
CA ILE A 25 5.95 -15.77 -9.37
C ILE A 25 4.47 -16.11 -9.65
N ILE A 26 3.58 -15.56 -8.85
CA ILE A 26 2.13 -15.65 -8.99
C ILE A 26 1.59 -14.34 -9.53
N GLN A 27 0.72 -14.44 -10.53
CA GLN A 27 0.09 -13.30 -11.19
C GLN A 27 -1.26 -13.76 -11.77
N ASN A 28 -2.29 -12.92 -11.73
CA ASN A 28 -3.57 -13.22 -12.34
C ASN A 28 -3.51 -13.21 -13.88
N THR A 29 -4.48 -13.87 -14.51
CA THR A 29 -4.55 -13.96 -15.97
C THR A 29 -4.97 -12.63 -16.59
N LYS A 30 -4.17 -12.16 -17.54
CA LYS A 30 -4.46 -10.98 -18.36
C LYS A 30 -5.50 -11.32 -19.41
N ASP A 31 -6.66 -10.69 -19.36
CA ASP A 31 -7.74 -10.88 -20.32
C ASP A 31 -8.61 -9.63 -20.36
N TRP A 32 -8.46 -8.89 -21.46
CA TRP A 32 -9.09 -7.59 -21.68
C TRP A 32 -10.45 -7.70 -22.35
N THR A 33 -10.95 -8.92 -22.58
CA THR A 33 -12.22 -9.18 -23.28
C THR A 33 -13.39 -9.44 -22.32
N ARG A 34 -13.18 -9.22 -21.02
CA ARG A 34 -14.16 -9.53 -19.98
C ARG A 34 -15.16 -8.40 -19.78
N LYS A 35 -16.32 -8.77 -19.23
CA LYS A 35 -17.41 -7.84 -18.88
C LYS A 35 -16.94 -6.66 -18.04
N GLU A 36 -15.95 -6.85 -17.14
CA GLU A 36 -15.44 -5.76 -16.31
C GLU A 36 -14.83 -4.64 -17.16
N SER A 37 -14.16 -4.98 -18.26
CA SER A 37 -13.63 -4.00 -19.21
C SER A 37 -14.76 -3.24 -19.92
N ASP A 38 -15.85 -3.92 -20.29
CA ASP A 38 -17.01 -3.31 -20.95
C ASP A 38 -17.87 -2.44 -20.00
N MET A 39 -17.80 -2.70 -18.69
CA MET A 39 -18.48 -1.92 -17.66
C MET A 39 -17.74 -0.63 -17.28
N GLY A 40 -16.63 -0.31 -17.95
CA GLY A 40 -15.81 0.87 -17.66
C GLY A 40 -14.89 0.72 -16.45
N ASN A 41 -14.76 -0.48 -15.88
CA ASN A 41 -13.73 -0.76 -14.88
C ASN A 41 -12.35 -0.93 -15.55
N SER A 42 -11.29 -0.91 -14.75
CA SER A 42 -9.95 -1.22 -15.25
C SER A 42 -9.94 -2.59 -15.93
N GLY A 43 -9.47 -2.69 -17.17
CA GLY A 43 -9.25 -3.98 -17.86
C GLY A 43 -8.24 -4.89 -17.14
N HIS A 44 -7.59 -4.36 -16.09
CA HIS A 44 -6.73 -5.10 -15.18
C HIS A 44 -7.47 -5.85 -14.07
N ALA A 45 -8.75 -5.53 -13.83
CA ALA A 45 -9.55 -6.05 -12.72
C ALA A 45 -10.40 -7.27 -13.10
N SER A 46 -10.64 -8.16 -12.15
CA SER A 46 -11.60 -9.25 -12.32
C SER A 46 -12.25 -9.65 -11.00
N ASN A 47 -13.53 -10.02 -11.04
CA ASN A 47 -14.20 -10.66 -9.89
C ASN A 47 -13.66 -12.08 -9.58
N LEU A 48 -12.67 -12.54 -10.34
CA LEU A 48 -11.94 -13.78 -10.10
C LEU A 48 -10.53 -13.52 -9.56
N ASP A 49 -10.20 -12.27 -9.21
CA ASP A 49 -8.86 -11.91 -8.79
C ASP A 49 -8.43 -12.62 -7.49
N LEU A 50 -9.38 -13.02 -6.64
CA LEU A 50 -9.16 -13.87 -5.48
C LEU A 50 -9.58 -15.34 -5.71
N PHE A 51 -9.43 -15.86 -6.93
CA PHE A 51 -9.64 -17.25 -7.28
C PHE A 51 -8.32 -17.88 -7.77
N SER A 52 -7.85 -18.93 -7.10
CA SER A 52 -6.57 -19.59 -7.43
C SER A 52 -6.54 -20.20 -8.84
N GLY A 53 -7.69 -20.58 -9.40
CA GLY A 53 -7.79 -21.04 -10.80
C GLY A 53 -7.61 -19.92 -11.84
N HIS A 54 -7.60 -18.65 -11.42
CA HIS A 54 -7.42 -17.49 -12.28
C HIS A 54 -5.95 -17.06 -12.42
N ILE A 55 -5.03 -17.75 -11.74
CA ILE A 55 -3.60 -17.49 -11.84
C ILE A 55 -3.11 -17.87 -13.25
N LYS A 56 -2.25 -17.03 -13.81
CA LYS A 56 -1.55 -17.30 -15.06
C LYS A 56 -0.67 -18.53 -14.92
N TYR A 57 -1.11 -19.64 -15.52
CA TYR A 57 -0.33 -20.88 -15.53
C TYR A 57 0.74 -20.86 -16.63
N LYS A 58 1.98 -21.19 -16.25
CA LYS A 58 3.03 -21.60 -17.21
C LYS A 58 3.51 -23.00 -16.83
N LYS A 59 3.35 -23.96 -17.76
CA LYS A 59 3.78 -25.35 -17.59
C LYS A 59 5.25 -25.39 -17.13
N GLY A 60 5.52 -26.12 -16.04
CA GLY A 60 6.86 -26.25 -15.45
C GLY A 60 7.34 -25.09 -14.56
N LYS A 61 6.54 -24.03 -14.35
CA LYS A 61 6.91 -22.87 -13.51
C LYS A 61 5.99 -22.64 -12.30
N CYS A 62 4.84 -23.33 -12.21
CA CYS A 62 3.95 -23.26 -11.05
C CYS A 62 4.19 -24.46 -10.12
N SER A 63 4.52 -24.18 -8.86
CA SER A 63 4.54 -25.18 -7.79
C SER A 63 3.12 -25.42 -7.26
N PRO A 64 2.64 -26.68 -7.16
CA PRO A 64 1.36 -26.99 -6.52
C PRO A 64 1.25 -26.43 -5.09
N GLU A 65 2.36 -26.38 -4.36
CA GLU A 65 2.42 -25.77 -3.03
C GLU A 65 2.14 -24.26 -3.08
N ALA A 66 2.72 -23.55 -4.05
CA ALA A 66 2.51 -22.11 -4.20
C ALA A 66 1.05 -21.77 -4.50
N ILE A 67 0.39 -22.58 -5.36
CA ILE A 67 -1.03 -22.43 -5.69
C ILE A 67 -1.91 -22.67 -4.46
N LYS A 68 -1.64 -23.74 -3.70
CA LYS A 68 -2.37 -24.05 -2.45
C LYS A 68 -2.22 -22.93 -1.41
N MET A 69 -1.03 -22.35 -1.30
CA MET A 69 -0.75 -21.24 -0.39
C MET A 69 -1.43 -19.95 -0.84
N PHE A 70 -1.50 -19.70 -2.14
CA PHE A 70 -2.26 -18.57 -2.68
C PHE A 70 -3.76 -18.74 -2.45
N ASP A 71 -4.29 -19.94 -2.62
CA ASP A 71 -5.69 -20.24 -2.29
C ASP A 71 -6.00 -19.97 -0.81
N SER A 72 -5.09 -20.39 0.08
CA SER A 72 -5.19 -20.12 1.53
C SER A 72 -5.12 -18.62 1.86
N LEU A 73 -4.33 -17.87 1.10
CA LEU A 73 -4.26 -16.40 1.17
C LEU A 73 -5.60 -15.78 0.73
N CYS A 74 -6.15 -16.18 -0.43
CA CYS A 74 -7.46 -15.74 -0.92
C CYS A 74 -8.59 -15.98 0.10
N LEU A 75 -8.61 -17.15 0.73
CA LEU A 75 -9.59 -17.47 1.78
C LEU A 75 -9.44 -16.57 3.02
N ALA A 76 -8.20 -16.26 3.42
CA ALA A 76 -7.95 -15.37 4.57
C ALA A 76 -8.42 -13.94 4.29
N ILE A 77 -8.24 -13.46 3.06
CA ILE A 77 -8.70 -12.13 2.60
C ILE A 77 -10.23 -12.07 2.62
N LYS A 78 -10.90 -13.05 1.99
CA LYS A 78 -12.37 -13.12 1.94
C LYS A 78 -13.01 -13.20 3.33
N ALA A 79 -12.33 -13.85 4.28
CA ALA A 79 -12.77 -13.94 5.66
C ALA A 79 -12.44 -12.71 6.53
N GLY A 80 -11.75 -11.69 5.99
CA GLY A 80 -11.31 -10.52 6.76
C GLY A 80 -10.33 -10.85 7.89
N ASN A 81 -9.66 -12.01 7.84
CA ASN A 81 -8.84 -12.51 8.94
C ASN A 81 -7.43 -11.90 8.88
N SER A 82 -7.30 -10.67 9.40
CA SER A 82 -6.03 -9.93 9.39
C SER A 82 -4.89 -10.71 10.06
N LYS A 83 -5.14 -11.39 11.19
CA LYS A 83 -4.13 -12.21 11.88
C LYS A 83 -3.57 -13.33 11.00
N LYS A 84 -4.45 -14.07 10.30
CA LYS A 84 -4.02 -15.11 9.36
C LYS A 84 -3.33 -14.49 8.14
N LEU A 85 -3.82 -13.35 7.66
CA LEU A 85 -3.24 -12.64 6.53
C LEU A 85 -1.77 -12.27 6.76
N LEU A 86 -1.45 -11.74 7.95
CA LEU A 86 -0.07 -11.40 8.36
C LEU A 86 0.89 -12.60 8.27
N SER A 87 0.39 -13.82 8.52
CA SER A 87 1.22 -15.03 8.47
C SER A 87 1.72 -15.38 7.07
N PHE A 88 1.13 -14.83 6.00
CA PHE A 88 1.53 -15.09 4.63
C PHE A 88 2.67 -14.19 4.14
N PHE A 89 3.01 -13.13 4.86
CA PHE A 89 3.97 -12.12 4.40
C PHE A 89 5.18 -12.03 5.33
N ASP A 90 6.28 -11.51 4.78
CA ASP A 90 7.35 -10.91 5.58
C ASP A 90 6.91 -9.50 5.98
N MET A 91 6.77 -9.27 7.28
CA MET A 91 6.18 -8.01 7.78
C MET A 91 7.11 -6.82 7.60
N THR A 92 8.42 -7.04 7.67
CA THR A 92 9.43 -5.99 7.45
C THR A 92 9.40 -5.54 5.99
N TYR A 93 9.39 -6.47 5.05
CA TYR A 93 9.26 -6.16 3.62
C TYR A 93 7.92 -5.48 3.32
N MET A 94 6.82 -6.04 3.82
CA MET A 94 5.47 -5.53 3.53
C MET A 94 5.24 -4.12 4.10
N SER A 95 5.81 -3.81 5.28
CA SER A 95 5.73 -2.47 5.86
C SER A 95 6.44 -1.42 4.99
N LYS A 96 7.67 -1.72 4.50
CA LYS A 96 8.41 -0.87 3.56
C LYS A 96 7.66 -0.69 2.25
N PHE A 97 7.17 -1.79 1.70
CA PHE A 97 6.41 -1.83 0.46
C PHE A 97 5.17 -0.93 0.52
N LEU A 98 4.34 -1.05 1.56
CA LEU A 98 3.14 -0.24 1.70
C LEU A 98 3.41 1.20 2.11
N ALA A 99 4.49 1.48 2.85
CA ALA A 99 4.94 2.84 3.10
C ALA A 99 5.29 3.54 1.77
N LEU A 100 6.08 2.89 0.91
CA LEU A 100 6.43 3.41 -0.41
C LEU A 100 5.21 3.55 -1.32
N ALA A 101 4.32 2.56 -1.34
CA ALA A 101 3.07 2.60 -2.10
C ALA A 101 2.22 3.82 -1.74
N SER A 102 2.11 4.08 -0.43
CA SER A 102 1.31 5.19 0.11
C SER A 102 1.84 6.55 -0.36
N VAL A 103 3.17 6.72 -0.50
CA VAL A 103 3.81 7.98 -0.93
C VAL A 103 3.47 8.35 -2.37
N PHE A 104 3.52 7.37 -3.27
CA PHE A 104 3.21 7.56 -4.70
C PHE A 104 1.72 7.44 -5.02
N ASN A 105 0.93 6.92 -4.08
CA ASN A 105 -0.53 6.94 -4.11
C ASN A 105 -1.16 6.32 -5.38
N ASP A 106 -0.50 5.30 -5.94
CA ASP A 106 -0.92 4.63 -7.18
C ASP A 106 -1.29 3.16 -6.91
N PRO A 107 -2.57 2.76 -7.01
CA PRO A 107 -3.02 1.39 -6.81
C PRO A 107 -2.85 0.51 -8.06
N HIS A 108 -2.46 1.05 -9.21
CA HIS A 108 -2.46 0.35 -10.49
C HIS A 108 -1.69 -0.98 -10.45
N TRP A 109 -0.52 -0.98 -9.82
CA TRP A 109 0.37 -2.15 -9.71
C TRP A 109 0.07 -3.05 -8.49
N LEU A 110 -0.88 -2.65 -7.65
CA LEU A 110 -1.48 -3.44 -6.57
C LEU A 110 -2.75 -4.17 -7.00
N SER A 111 -3.20 -3.91 -8.23
CA SER A 111 -4.54 -4.26 -8.73
C SER A 111 -4.50 -5.40 -9.74
N GLY A 112 -5.32 -6.42 -9.51
CA GLY A 112 -5.65 -7.49 -10.44
C GLY A 112 -4.45 -8.11 -11.15
N ASP A 113 -4.47 -8.11 -12.49
CA ASP A 113 -3.43 -8.72 -13.32
C ASP A 113 -2.05 -8.03 -13.24
N ASN A 114 -1.96 -6.85 -12.63
CA ASN A 114 -0.69 -6.14 -12.42
C ASN A 114 -0.03 -6.52 -11.11
N LEU A 115 -0.79 -6.99 -10.12
CA LEU A 115 -0.20 -7.51 -8.89
C LEU A 115 0.58 -8.79 -9.19
N LYS A 116 1.88 -8.74 -8.93
CA LYS A 116 2.76 -9.91 -8.95
C LYS A 116 3.25 -10.22 -7.55
N LEU A 117 3.11 -11.46 -7.12
CA LEU A 117 3.62 -11.95 -5.84
C LEU A 117 4.74 -12.95 -6.10
N VAL A 118 5.91 -12.74 -5.50
CA VAL A 118 6.94 -13.77 -5.40
C VAL A 118 6.63 -14.62 -4.18
N TYR A 119 6.34 -15.90 -4.38
CA TYR A 119 6.25 -16.88 -3.30
C TYR A 119 7.60 -17.55 -3.10
N ARG A 120 8.21 -17.35 -1.94
CA ARG A 120 9.46 -18.02 -1.55
C ARG A 120 9.13 -19.36 -0.89
N LEU A 121 9.60 -20.45 -1.48
CA LEU A 121 9.26 -21.81 -1.04
C LEU A 121 9.87 -22.14 0.33
N GLU A 122 11.06 -21.64 0.63
CA GLU A 122 11.74 -21.96 1.90
C GLU A 122 11.04 -21.32 3.10
N THR A 123 10.63 -20.06 2.98
CA THR A 123 9.99 -19.32 4.09
C THR A 123 8.46 -19.41 4.06
N LYS A 124 7.89 -19.89 2.96
CA LYS A 124 6.45 -19.92 2.68
C LYS A 124 5.79 -18.54 2.78
N LYS A 125 6.50 -17.51 2.30
CA LYS A 125 6.05 -16.12 2.33
C LYS A 125 5.87 -15.56 0.92
N PHE A 126 4.89 -14.68 0.78
CA PHE A 126 4.67 -13.87 -0.40
C PHE A 126 5.38 -12.52 -0.25
N TYR A 127 5.92 -12.03 -1.36
CA TYR A 127 6.57 -10.73 -1.48
C TYR A 127 5.96 -10.04 -2.71
N PRO A 128 5.11 -9.00 -2.53
CA PRO A 128 4.61 -8.26 -3.68
C PRO A 128 5.73 -7.49 -4.37
N ILE A 129 5.69 -7.47 -5.69
CA ILE A 129 6.66 -6.74 -6.51
C ILE A 129 6.23 -5.29 -6.63
N TYR A 130 7.12 -4.37 -6.27
CA TYR A 130 6.91 -2.94 -6.55
C TYR A 130 7.21 -2.65 -8.02
N ARG A 131 6.27 -2.04 -8.72
CA ARG A 131 6.44 -1.62 -10.13
C ARG A 131 5.68 -0.32 -10.40
N SER A 132 6.39 0.80 -10.35
CA SER A 132 5.82 2.09 -10.74
C SER A 132 5.79 2.20 -12.27
N GLU A 133 4.59 2.18 -12.87
CA GLU A 133 4.40 2.43 -14.30
C GLU A 133 3.99 3.89 -14.59
N THR A 134 3.68 4.64 -13.53
CA THR A 134 3.29 6.04 -13.58
C THR A 134 4.22 6.88 -12.68
N TRP A 135 4.05 8.20 -12.71
CA TRP A 135 4.72 9.12 -11.78
C TRP A 135 4.03 9.21 -10.40
N GLY A 136 3.04 8.36 -10.14
CA GLY A 136 2.12 8.44 -9.00
C GLY A 136 0.83 9.18 -9.35
N LEU A 137 -0.21 9.00 -8.54
CA LEU A 137 -1.51 9.64 -8.75
C LEU A 137 -1.77 10.68 -7.67
N GLU A 138 -2.31 11.83 -8.07
CA GLU A 138 -2.66 12.91 -7.15
C GLU A 138 -3.62 12.45 -6.05
N LEU A 139 -3.61 13.13 -4.91
CA LEU A 139 -4.55 12.84 -3.84
C LEU A 139 -5.98 13.06 -4.35
N PRO A 140 -6.95 12.21 -3.96
CA PRO A 140 -8.33 12.32 -4.43
C PRO A 140 -8.90 13.72 -4.18
N GLU A 141 -9.64 14.27 -5.15
CA GLU A 141 -10.25 15.60 -5.00
C GLU A 141 -11.27 15.61 -3.84
N ASP A 142 -11.37 16.76 -3.15
CA ASP A 142 -12.34 17.03 -2.08
C ASP A 142 -13.82 16.95 -2.53
N LYS A 143 -14.09 16.67 -3.81
CA LYS A 143 -15.46 16.55 -4.36
C LYS A 143 -16.20 15.33 -3.84
N ARG A 144 -15.48 14.30 -3.37
CA ARG A 144 -16.06 13.12 -2.72
C ARG A 144 -16.07 13.35 -1.20
N LYS A 145 -17.24 13.26 -0.57
CA LYS A 145 -17.33 13.15 0.89
C LYS A 145 -17.04 11.69 1.28
N SER A 146 -16.30 11.46 2.36
CA SER A 146 -16.21 10.12 2.95
C SER A 146 -17.59 9.64 3.39
N ALA A 147 -17.73 8.34 3.71
CA ALA A 147 -18.98 7.80 4.25
C ALA A 147 -19.45 8.55 5.51
N GLN A 148 -18.52 9.18 6.24
CA GLN A 148 -18.73 9.98 7.45
C GLN A 148 -18.86 11.49 7.16
N GLY A 149 -18.97 11.91 5.90
CA GLY A 149 -19.16 13.30 5.50
C GLY A 149 -17.89 14.16 5.50
N PHE A 150 -16.72 13.59 5.79
CA PHE A 150 -15.46 14.32 5.81
C PHE A 150 -14.88 14.55 4.41
N LYS A 151 -14.04 15.57 4.27
CA LYS A 151 -13.21 15.77 3.08
C LYS A 151 -12.31 14.57 2.85
N PHE A 152 -12.32 14.03 1.64
CA PHE A 152 -11.50 12.88 1.30
C PHE A 152 -10.02 13.19 1.48
N ASN A 153 -9.55 14.37 1.05
CA ASN A 153 -8.17 14.81 1.19
C ASN A 153 -7.88 15.41 2.58
N SER A 154 -8.25 14.70 3.64
CA SER A 154 -7.94 15.06 5.03
C SER A 154 -7.02 14.03 5.67
N PHE A 155 -6.06 14.46 6.49
CA PHE A 155 -5.04 13.56 7.06
C PHE A 155 -5.62 12.35 7.84
N PRO A 156 -6.81 12.41 8.49
CA PRO A 156 -7.45 11.24 9.09
C PRO A 156 -7.74 10.10 8.10
N ASN A 157 -7.97 10.45 6.83
CA ASN A 157 -8.25 9.51 5.75
C ASN A 157 -6.98 9.03 5.03
N PHE A 158 -5.78 9.29 5.57
CA PHE A 158 -4.52 8.98 4.89
C PHE A 158 -4.41 7.52 4.41
N ASN A 159 -4.83 6.56 5.24
CA ASN A 159 -4.79 5.13 4.88
C ASN A 159 -5.69 4.76 3.71
N ASN A 160 -6.69 5.58 3.42
CA ASN A 160 -7.68 5.34 2.40
C ASN A 160 -7.26 5.91 1.02
N TYR A 161 -6.36 6.91 0.99
CA TYR A 161 -5.95 7.62 -0.25
C TYR A 161 -5.52 6.68 -1.37
N LEU A 162 -4.61 5.75 -1.07
CA LEU A 162 -4.03 4.82 -2.03
C LEU A 162 -5.08 4.00 -2.76
N PHE A 163 -6.18 3.68 -2.09
CA PHE A 163 -7.22 2.80 -2.65
C PHE A 163 -8.36 3.55 -3.33
N ASN A 164 -8.25 4.88 -3.41
CA ASN A 164 -9.30 5.76 -3.91
C ASN A 164 -8.77 6.87 -4.81
N SER A 165 -7.50 6.81 -5.19
CA SER A 165 -6.84 7.78 -6.07
C SER A 165 -7.25 7.64 -7.54
N ASP A 166 -7.88 6.51 -7.91
CA ASP A 166 -8.39 6.29 -9.25
C ASP A 166 -9.67 5.44 -9.20
N GLU A 167 -10.70 5.92 -9.89
CA GLU A 167 -12.03 5.32 -9.94
C GLU A 167 -12.01 3.91 -10.53
N ALA A 168 -11.08 3.64 -11.46
CA ALA A 168 -10.97 2.36 -12.15
C ALA A 168 -10.53 1.21 -11.22
N TYR A 169 -10.02 1.53 -10.02
CA TYR A 169 -9.48 0.55 -9.07
C TYR A 169 -10.25 0.44 -7.74
N LEU A 170 -11.36 1.17 -7.53
CA LEU A 170 -12.05 1.23 -6.24
C LEU A 170 -12.47 -0.13 -5.69
N ASP A 171 -12.98 -0.98 -6.59
CA ASP A 171 -13.59 -2.28 -6.27
C ASP A 171 -12.72 -3.48 -6.65
N VAL A 172 -11.42 -3.28 -6.89
CA VAL A 172 -10.52 -4.39 -7.26
C VAL A 172 -10.22 -5.28 -6.07
N GLU A 173 -10.54 -6.57 -6.19
CA GLU A 173 -10.49 -7.50 -5.06
C GLU A 173 -9.07 -7.67 -4.48
N THR A 174 -8.02 -7.61 -5.31
CA THR A 174 -6.64 -7.77 -4.81
C THR A 174 -6.23 -6.66 -3.84
N LEU A 175 -6.83 -5.47 -3.94
CA LEU A 175 -6.55 -4.37 -3.00
C LEU A 175 -6.99 -4.70 -1.57
N MET A 176 -7.92 -5.65 -1.41
CA MET A 176 -8.36 -6.12 -0.11
C MET A 176 -7.22 -6.75 0.72
N ILE A 177 -6.16 -7.26 0.07
CA ILE A 177 -4.93 -7.71 0.76
C ILE A 177 -4.38 -6.57 1.62
N PHE A 178 -4.15 -5.42 0.98
CA PHE A 178 -3.48 -4.29 1.59
C PHE A 178 -4.40 -3.54 2.55
N LYS A 179 -5.69 -3.40 2.20
CA LYS A 179 -6.71 -2.84 3.12
C LYS A 179 -6.80 -3.66 4.41
N THR A 180 -6.93 -4.98 4.31
CA THR A 180 -7.02 -5.87 5.50
C THR A 180 -5.77 -5.81 6.38
N LEU A 181 -4.58 -5.70 5.78
CA LEU A 181 -3.35 -5.48 6.53
C LEU A 181 -3.38 -4.15 7.28
N LEU A 182 -3.79 -3.06 6.61
CA LEU A 182 -3.91 -1.74 7.21
C LEU A 182 -5.03 -1.62 8.23
N MET A 183 -5.96 -2.57 8.35
CA MET A 183 -6.89 -2.60 9.49
C MET A 183 -6.23 -3.07 10.78
N ASN A 184 -5.08 -3.75 10.71
CA ASN A 184 -4.38 -4.25 11.89
C ASN A 184 -3.43 -3.20 12.51
N ASN A 185 -3.69 -2.81 13.77
CA ASN A 185 -2.92 -1.78 14.48
C ASN A 185 -1.41 -2.10 14.54
N ASN A 186 -1.03 -3.36 14.81
CA ASN A 186 0.37 -3.75 14.91
C ASN A 186 1.08 -3.66 13.56
N PHE A 187 0.41 -4.03 12.48
CA PHE A 187 0.99 -3.86 11.15
C PHE A 187 1.10 -2.39 10.75
N ARG A 188 0.05 -1.58 11.00
CA ARG A 188 0.10 -0.14 10.75
C ARG A 188 1.27 0.50 11.49
N ALA A 189 1.52 0.12 12.75
CA ALA A 189 2.68 0.55 13.52
C ALA A 189 4.00 0.35 12.76
N LEU A 190 4.21 -0.85 12.22
CA LEU A 190 5.42 -1.19 11.45
C LEU A 190 5.52 -0.33 10.18
N ARG A 191 4.41 -0.18 9.46
CA ARG A 191 4.34 0.66 8.25
C ARG A 191 4.62 2.13 8.57
N ASP A 192 4.08 2.64 9.68
CA ASP A 192 4.22 4.03 10.10
C ASP A 192 5.65 4.37 10.51
N VAL A 193 6.39 3.41 11.08
CA VAL A 193 7.85 3.55 11.29
C VAL A 193 8.59 3.74 9.97
N GLU A 194 8.25 2.98 8.93
CA GLU A 194 8.88 3.15 7.61
C GLU A 194 8.45 4.46 6.92
N LEU A 195 7.19 4.89 7.08
CA LEU A 195 6.76 6.21 6.61
C LEU A 195 7.51 7.35 7.31
N GLN A 196 7.73 7.25 8.63
CA GLN A 196 8.48 8.27 9.36
C GLN A 196 9.90 8.43 8.83
N LYS A 197 10.56 7.32 8.45
CA LYS A 197 11.87 7.38 7.78
C LYS A 197 11.79 8.16 6.47
N ILE A 198 10.80 7.86 5.63
CA ILE A 198 10.63 8.58 4.35
C ILE A 198 10.31 10.07 4.57
N ILE A 199 9.53 10.41 5.60
CA ILE A 199 9.24 11.80 5.98
C ILE A 199 10.50 12.52 6.40
N ASN A 200 11.33 11.91 7.26
CA ASN A 200 12.60 12.46 7.70
C ASN A 200 13.57 12.66 6.52
N ASP A 201 13.58 11.71 5.58
CA ASP A 201 14.44 11.70 4.39
C ASP A 201 13.80 12.42 3.18
N LYS A 202 12.71 13.16 3.37
CA LYS A 202 11.94 13.81 2.29
C LYS A 202 12.82 14.63 1.33
N LYS A 203 13.78 15.39 1.87
CA LYS A 203 14.71 16.20 1.06
C LYS A 203 15.63 15.32 0.21
N ILE A 204 16.10 14.20 0.76
CA ILE A 204 16.95 13.23 0.07
C ILE A 204 16.16 12.59 -1.07
N LEU A 205 14.95 12.08 -0.79
CA LEU A 205 14.07 11.49 -1.81
C LEU A 205 13.80 12.44 -2.98
N ILE A 206 13.44 13.71 -2.70
CA ILE A 206 13.18 14.71 -3.75
C ILE A 206 14.46 15.00 -4.56
N ASN A 207 15.61 15.05 -3.90
CA ASN A 207 16.89 15.28 -4.57
C ASN A 207 17.29 14.09 -5.46
N ASP A 208 17.13 12.86 -4.99
CA ASP A 208 17.45 11.66 -5.76
C ASP A 208 16.58 11.54 -7.02
N LEU A 209 15.27 11.79 -6.89
CA LEU A 209 14.36 11.87 -8.03
C LEU A 209 14.77 12.97 -9.02
N LYS A 210 15.23 14.12 -8.52
CA LYS A 210 15.76 15.19 -9.36
C LYS A 210 17.03 14.74 -10.09
N LEU A 211 17.98 14.10 -9.42
CA LEU A 211 19.23 13.63 -10.02
C LEU A 211 19.00 12.57 -11.10
N ILE A 212 18.15 11.58 -10.83
CA ILE A 212 17.76 10.56 -11.82
C ILE A 212 17.11 11.23 -13.03
N ARG A 213 16.22 12.20 -12.80
CA ARG A 213 15.57 12.91 -13.89
C ARG A 213 16.52 13.79 -14.70
N ASP A 214 17.39 14.54 -14.04
CA ASP A 214 18.31 15.48 -14.68
C ASP A 214 19.35 14.71 -15.53
N SER A 215 19.84 13.57 -15.02
CA SER A 215 20.74 12.67 -15.78
C SER A 215 20.08 12.08 -17.03
N ASN A 216 18.76 11.89 -17.02
CA ASN A 216 18.00 11.35 -18.16
C ASN A 216 17.32 12.43 -19.01
N ARG A 217 17.47 13.72 -18.67
CA ARG A 217 16.68 14.83 -19.24
C ARG A 217 16.79 14.94 -20.76
N ASN A 218 17.99 14.78 -21.31
CA ASN A 218 18.20 14.93 -22.76
C ASN A 218 17.50 13.82 -23.55
N VAL A 219 17.50 12.59 -23.03
CA VAL A 219 16.80 11.45 -23.64
C VAL A 219 15.28 11.66 -23.56
N LEU A 220 14.78 12.09 -22.40
CA LEU A 220 13.35 12.33 -22.20
C LEU A 220 12.81 13.45 -23.09
N LEU A 221 13.56 14.54 -23.27
CA LEU A 221 13.16 15.65 -24.13
C LEU A 221 13.29 15.38 -25.64
N PHE A 222 13.98 14.30 -26.03
CA PHE A 222 14.06 13.85 -27.41
C PHE A 222 12.79 13.10 -27.86
N ASP A 223 11.89 12.76 -26.93
CA ASP A 223 10.59 12.20 -27.26
C ASP A 223 9.57 13.31 -27.54
N ASP A 224 8.95 13.29 -28.74
CA ASP A 224 7.95 14.27 -29.15
C ASP A 224 6.72 14.33 -28.22
N LYS A 225 6.45 13.25 -27.48
CA LYS A 225 5.39 13.20 -26.45
C LYS A 225 5.77 13.96 -25.17
N PHE A 226 7.06 14.21 -24.95
CA PHE A 226 7.62 14.90 -23.79
C PHE A 226 8.21 16.26 -24.17
N ARG A 227 7.44 17.07 -24.92
CA ARG A 227 7.78 18.49 -25.13
C ARG A 227 8.13 19.13 -23.79
N ARG A 228 9.13 20.02 -23.79
CA ARG A 228 9.68 20.65 -22.57
C ARG A 228 8.63 21.15 -21.57
N ARG A 229 7.52 21.72 -22.06
CA ARG A 229 6.39 22.17 -21.23
C ARG A 229 5.69 21.03 -20.50
N LEU A 230 5.37 19.93 -21.19
CA LEU A 230 4.70 18.75 -20.60
C LEU A 230 5.62 18.06 -19.60
N PHE A 231 6.90 17.89 -19.94
CA PHE A 231 7.90 17.34 -19.03
C PHE A 231 7.99 18.16 -17.73
N ASN A 232 8.14 19.48 -17.83
CA ASN A 232 8.19 20.35 -16.65
C ASN A 232 6.89 20.32 -15.84
N TYR A 233 5.74 20.16 -16.51
CA TYR A 233 4.45 20.03 -15.85
C TYR A 233 4.35 18.73 -15.04
N GLN A 234 4.70 17.58 -15.63
CA GLN A 234 4.73 16.28 -14.93
C GLN A 234 5.67 16.28 -13.72
N VAL A 235 6.83 16.91 -13.86
CA VAL A 235 7.77 17.11 -12.74
C VAL A 235 7.12 17.88 -11.60
N LYS A 236 6.41 18.97 -11.94
CA LYS A 236 5.69 19.77 -10.94
C LYS A 236 4.61 18.92 -10.26
N LEU A 237 3.85 18.13 -11.02
CA LEU A 237 2.83 17.24 -10.47
C LEU A 237 3.42 16.20 -9.52
N GLN A 238 4.50 15.51 -9.92
CA GLN A 238 5.15 14.51 -9.07
C GLN A 238 5.69 15.12 -7.78
N ASN A 239 6.35 16.29 -7.85
CA ASN A 239 6.82 16.99 -6.67
C ASN A 239 5.65 17.43 -5.77
N ASN A 240 4.56 17.93 -6.34
CA ASN A 240 3.38 18.34 -5.58
C ASN A 240 2.72 17.14 -4.91
N LEU A 241 2.60 16.01 -5.60
CA LEU A 241 2.10 14.74 -5.06
C LEU A 241 2.93 14.31 -3.85
N ILE A 242 4.23 14.09 -4.03
CA ILE A 242 5.11 13.60 -2.96
C ILE A 242 5.07 14.55 -1.75
N ASN A 243 5.15 15.86 -2.00
CA ASN A 243 5.06 16.85 -0.93
C ASN A 243 3.72 16.79 -0.18
N SER A 244 2.62 16.73 -0.91
CA SER A 244 1.28 16.72 -0.33
C SER A 244 1.05 15.45 0.48
N THR A 245 1.38 14.29 -0.10
CA THR A 245 1.23 12.99 0.55
C THR A 245 2.08 12.89 1.81
N LEU A 246 3.36 13.27 1.75
CA LEU A 246 4.24 13.22 2.93
C LEU A 246 3.78 14.22 4.01
N ASN A 247 3.29 15.40 3.64
CA ASN A 247 2.73 16.34 4.63
C ASN A 247 1.45 15.79 5.31
N LYS A 248 0.63 15.01 4.60
CA LYS A 248 -0.55 14.35 5.17
C LYS A 248 -0.15 13.17 6.05
N ALA A 249 0.82 12.37 5.60
CA ALA A 249 1.40 11.28 6.38
C ALA A 249 1.98 11.80 7.70
N ASP A 250 2.74 12.89 7.65
CA ASP A 250 3.35 13.54 8.81
C ASP A 250 2.30 13.98 9.84
N LYS A 251 1.23 14.64 9.38
CA LYS A 251 0.09 15.00 10.25
C LYS A 251 -0.61 13.78 10.83
N TYR A 252 -0.80 12.73 10.03
CA TYR A 252 -1.44 11.49 10.47
C TYR A 252 -0.62 10.78 11.55
N ILE A 253 0.70 10.63 11.36
CA ILE A 253 1.58 9.94 12.32
C ILE A 253 1.69 10.72 13.63
N HIS A 254 1.79 12.05 13.56
CA HIS A 254 1.94 12.92 14.72
C HIS A 254 0.62 13.34 15.37
N TYR A 255 -0.54 12.85 14.89
CA TYR A 255 -1.81 13.10 15.53
C TYR A 255 -1.98 12.19 16.76
N ASN A 256 -1.82 12.78 17.94
CA ASN A 256 -1.84 12.06 19.22
C ASN A 256 -2.45 12.88 20.36
N HIS A 257 -3.76 12.76 20.56
CA HIS A 257 -4.44 13.34 21.71
C HIS A 257 -4.69 12.28 22.80
N ILE A 258 -4.37 12.63 24.04
CA ILE A 258 -4.59 11.80 25.22
C ILE A 258 -5.45 12.58 26.20
N TYR A 259 -6.59 12.02 26.57
CA TYR A 259 -7.52 12.61 27.53
C TYR A 259 -7.53 11.76 28.80
N GLY A 260 -7.57 12.42 29.95
CA GLY A 260 -7.53 11.74 31.25
C GLY A 260 -8.52 12.36 32.22
N SER A 261 -9.16 11.52 33.04
CA SER A 261 -9.91 11.98 34.20
C SER A 261 -9.60 11.11 35.41
N ILE A 262 -9.56 11.73 36.58
CA ILE A 262 -9.32 11.06 37.86
C ILE A 262 -10.53 11.28 38.75
N ASN A 263 -11.19 10.21 39.15
CA ASN A 263 -12.22 10.28 40.17
C ASN A 263 -11.55 10.27 41.55
N LYS A 264 -11.53 11.43 42.22
CA LYS A 264 -10.88 11.62 43.51
C LYS A 264 -11.46 10.77 44.65
N LYS A 265 -12.72 10.32 44.54
CA LYS A 265 -13.39 9.53 45.61
C LYS A 265 -12.92 8.08 45.65
N ASN A 266 -12.67 7.48 44.49
CA ASN A 266 -12.28 6.07 44.37
C ASN A 266 -10.91 5.88 43.71
N GLN A 267 -10.17 6.98 43.49
CA GLN A 267 -8.86 7.03 42.85
C GLN A 267 -8.82 6.37 41.46
N ASN A 268 -9.97 6.24 40.79
CA ASN A 268 -10.04 5.60 39.49
C ASN A 268 -9.57 6.58 38.39
N VAL A 269 -8.66 6.13 37.53
CA VAL A 269 -8.15 6.87 36.37
C VAL A 269 -8.78 6.32 35.11
N LYS A 270 -9.43 7.18 34.34
CA LYS A 270 -9.88 6.88 32.98
C LYS A 270 -8.99 7.61 31.99
N ILE A 271 -8.46 6.87 31.01
CA ILE A 271 -7.66 7.43 29.93
C ILE A 271 -8.36 7.08 28.60
N ALA A 272 -8.49 8.07 27.73
CA ALA A 272 -8.96 7.90 26.36
C ALA A 272 -7.86 8.37 25.40
N PHE A 273 -7.72 7.64 24.29
CA PHE A 273 -6.71 7.89 23.26
C PHE A 273 -7.41 8.22 21.96
N ASP A 274 -7.05 9.36 21.38
CA ASP A 274 -7.44 9.75 20.04
C ASP A 274 -6.17 9.96 19.22
N ALA A 275 -5.63 8.84 18.75
CA ALA A 275 -4.35 8.76 18.07
C ALA A 275 -4.38 7.70 16.98
N PHE A 276 -3.88 8.05 15.79
CA PHE A 276 -3.73 7.08 14.71
C PHE A 276 -2.52 6.17 14.92
N SER A 277 -1.46 6.73 15.50
CA SER A 277 -0.28 5.99 15.91
C SER A 277 -0.54 5.25 17.22
N PRO A 278 -0.06 3.99 17.35
CA PRO A 278 -0.01 3.25 18.60
C PRO A 278 0.52 4.06 19.79
N VAL A 279 -0.27 4.15 20.87
CA VAL A 279 0.17 4.73 22.14
C VAL A 279 0.50 3.59 23.12
N ARG A 280 1.72 3.62 23.66
CA ARG A 280 2.16 2.71 24.72
C ARG A 280 1.86 3.34 26.08
N VAL A 281 1.02 2.68 26.87
CA VAL A 281 0.71 3.07 28.25
C VAL A 281 1.54 2.21 29.21
N ILE A 282 2.13 2.81 30.24
CA ILE A 282 2.90 2.10 31.26
C ILE A 282 2.33 2.48 32.62
N PHE A 283 1.82 1.51 33.37
CA PHE A 283 1.41 1.70 34.75
C PHE A 283 2.59 1.44 35.68
N LYS A 284 2.76 2.28 36.72
CA LYS A 284 3.96 2.24 37.57
C LYS A 284 4.05 0.97 38.42
N ASP A 285 2.90 0.45 38.86
CA ASP A 285 2.84 -0.62 39.87
C ASP A 285 2.43 -1.99 39.27
N LEU A 286 2.03 -2.00 38.00
CA LEU A 286 1.82 -3.18 37.17
C LEU A 286 2.60 -2.89 35.90
N LEU A 287 3.67 -3.64 35.60
CA LEU A 287 4.39 -3.61 34.33
C LEU A 287 3.50 -4.09 33.17
N ASP A 288 2.29 -3.53 33.06
CA ASP A 288 1.33 -3.77 32.02
C ASP A 288 1.49 -2.70 30.96
N THR A 289 1.61 -3.17 29.71
CA THR A 289 1.79 -2.31 28.55
C THR A 289 0.76 -2.67 27.52
N THR A 290 -0.14 -1.72 27.28
CA THR A 290 -1.14 -1.81 26.22
C THR A 290 -0.73 -0.90 25.08
N ILE A 291 -0.83 -1.43 23.86
CA ILE A 291 -0.77 -0.65 22.63
C ILE A 291 -2.21 -0.34 22.23
N VAL A 292 -2.60 0.92 22.32
CA VAL A 292 -3.93 1.39 21.93
C VAL A 292 -3.81 2.21 20.64
N GLY A 293 -4.72 1.98 19.69
CA GLY A 293 -4.81 2.75 18.46
C GLY A 293 -6.24 2.71 17.91
N ILE A 294 -6.55 3.63 17.01
CA ILE A 294 -7.87 3.72 16.37
C ILE A 294 -8.16 2.47 15.53
N GLU A 295 -9.40 1.97 15.57
CA GLU A 295 -9.87 0.89 14.72
C GLU A 295 -10.39 1.42 13.39
N PHE A 296 -10.25 0.61 12.34
CA PHE A 296 -10.65 0.96 10.98
C PHE A 296 -11.58 -0.10 10.42
N ASP A 297 -12.61 0.35 9.70
CA ASP A 297 -13.50 -0.53 8.95
C ASP A 297 -12.79 -1.14 7.72
N LYS A 298 -13.49 -2.01 6.99
CA LYS A 298 -12.98 -2.65 5.76
C LYS A 298 -12.62 -1.66 4.64
N ASN A 299 -13.12 -0.43 4.72
CA ASN A 299 -12.86 0.66 3.78
C ASN A 299 -11.80 1.63 4.33
N LEU A 300 -11.19 1.35 5.47
CA LEU A 300 -10.20 2.18 6.14
C LEU A 300 -10.74 3.55 6.56
N PHE A 301 -12.03 3.62 6.89
CA PHE A 301 -12.58 4.72 7.69
C PHE A 301 -12.44 4.39 9.16
N PHE A 302 -12.03 5.36 9.97
CA PHE A 302 -11.95 5.17 11.41
C PHE A 302 -13.36 5.14 12.01
N GLU A 303 -13.57 4.25 12.97
CA GLU A 303 -14.82 4.20 13.72
C GLU A 303 -14.70 5.12 14.95
N ASN A 304 -15.62 6.08 15.07
CA ASN A 304 -15.79 6.80 16.32
C ASN A 304 -16.43 5.82 17.30
N ASN A 305 -15.63 5.18 18.15
CA ASN A 305 -16.14 4.41 19.27
C ASN A 305 -16.77 5.39 20.27
N THR A 306 -18.06 5.69 20.08
CA THR A 306 -18.93 6.32 21.09
C THR A 306 -19.41 5.28 22.09
#